data_AF-A0A4V1TA03-F1
#
_entry.id   AF-A0A4V1TA03-F1
#
_cell.length_a   1.000
_cell.length_b   1.000
_cell.length_c   1.000
_cell.angle_alpha   90.00
_cell.angle_beta   90.00
_cell.angle_gamma   90.00
#
_symmetry.space_group_name_H-M   'P 1'
#
loop_
_entity.id
_entity.type
_entity.pdbx_description
1 polymer ?
#
loop_
_entity_poly.entity_id
_entity_poly.type
_entity_poly.pdbx_seq_one_letter_code
_entity_poly.pdbx_strand_id
1 'polypeptide(L)' 'MKSIAILTSGGDAPGMNAAIRAVTRSALDQNMTVYGVRQGWQGLIEDQLHQLNARDVGGIIQIGGTFL' A
#
# COMPACT_ATOMS: atom_id res chain seq x y z
N MET A 1 -13.15 -2.37 11.87
CA MET A 1 -12.93 -2.88 10.49
C MET A 1 -11.98 -4.06 10.58
N LYS A 2 -12.14 -5.10 9.74
CA LYS A 2 -11.24 -6.27 9.74
C LYS A 2 -10.09 -6.14 8.74
N SER A 3 -10.34 -5.49 7.60
CA SER A 3 -9.36 -5.34 6.52
C SER A 3 -9.49 -4.00 5.79
N ILE A 4 -8.40 -3.53 5.19
CA ILE A 4 -8.35 -2.38 4.27
C ILE A 4 -7.50 -2.70 3.05
N ALA A 5 -7.73 -1.98 1.95
CA ALA A 5 -6.90 -2.00 0.76
C ALA A 5 -6.31 -0.60 0.49
N ILE A 6 -5.07 -0.55 0.02
CA ILE A 6 -4.33 0.67 -0.33
C ILE A 6 -4.01 0.61 -1.82
N LEU A 7 -4.28 1.70 -2.53
CA LEU A 7 -3.91 1.87 -3.92
C LEU A 7 -3.40 3.29 -4.16
N THR A 8 -2.51 3.43 -5.13
CA THR A 8 -2.04 4.73 -5.63
C THR A 8 -2.56 4.94 -7.04
N SER A 9 -3.09 6.13 -7.32
CA SER A 9 -3.69 6.46 -8.62
C SER A 9 -3.31 7.87 -9.04
N GLY A 10 -3.15 8.09 -10.34
CA GLY A 10 -2.61 9.32 -10.91
C GLY A 10 -1.12 9.19 -11.24
N GLY A 11 -0.44 10.31 -11.44
CA GLY A 11 1.01 10.33 -11.64
C GLY A 11 1.77 10.09 -10.34
N ASP A 12 2.82 9.30 -10.40
CA ASP A 12 3.67 8.98 -9.26
C ASP A 12 4.35 10.24 -8.70
N ALA A 13 4.42 10.32 -7.36
CA ALA A 13 5.05 11.43 -6.66
C ALA A 13 5.98 10.94 -5.54
N PRO A 14 7.05 11.70 -5.23
CA PRO A 14 7.86 11.45 -4.05
C PRO A 14 6.99 11.43 -2.78
N GLY A 15 7.17 10.40 -1.94
CA GLY A 15 6.47 10.26 -0.67
C GLY A 15 5.25 9.32 -0.70
N MET A 16 4.80 8.83 -1.87
CA MET A 16 3.72 7.84 -1.93
C MET A 16 4.10 6.55 -1.19
N ASN A 17 5.31 6.04 -1.38
CA ASN A 17 5.83 4.90 -0.59
C ASN A 17 5.84 5.16 0.93
N ALA A 18 6.14 6.39 1.36
CA ALA A 18 6.09 6.76 2.77
C ALA A 18 4.66 6.76 3.31
N ALA A 19 3.68 7.24 2.53
CA ALA A 19 2.27 7.20 2.86
C ALA A 19 1.75 5.75 2.95
N ILE A 20 2.06 4.90 1.97
CA ILE A 20 1.72 3.46 2.00
C ILE A 20 2.29 2.82 3.27
N ARG A 21 3.58 3.03 3.56
CA ARG A 21 4.22 2.52 4.77
C ARG A 21 3.50 2.98 6.04
N ALA A 22 3.17 4.26 6.14
CA ALA A 22 2.49 4.81 7.32
C ALA A 22 1.11 4.16 7.54
N VAL A 23 0.30 4.06 6.49
CA VAL A 23 -1.03 3.43 6.57
C VAL A 23 -0.91 1.94 6.91
N THR A 24 -0.03 1.19 6.22
CA THR A 24 0.17 -0.24 6.48
C THR A 24 0.60 -0.49 7.92
N ARG A 25 1.60 0.25 8.44
CA ARG A 25 2.10 0.05 9.81
C ARG A 25 1.05 0.38 10.87
N SER A 26 0.32 1.49 10.69
CA SER A 26 -0.75 1.88 11.62
C SER A 26 -1.92 0.89 11.63
N ALA A 27 -2.30 0.35 10.47
CA ALA A 27 -3.38 -0.63 10.38
C ALA A 27 -2.97 -1.99 10.98
N LEU A 28 -1.73 -2.44 10.75
CA LEU A 28 -1.20 -3.66 11.36
C LEU A 28 -1.15 -3.56 12.90
N ASP A 29 -0.78 -2.39 13.45
CA ASP A 29 -0.80 -2.12 14.90
C ASP A 29 -2.21 -2.24 15.50
N GLN A 30 -3.23 -1.90 14.72
CA GLN A 30 -4.65 -2.08 15.07
C GLN A 30 -5.19 -3.48 14.76
N ASN A 31 -4.31 -4.47 14.52
CA ASN A 31 -4.65 -5.85 14.15
C ASN A 31 -5.56 -5.97 12.91
N MET A 32 -5.42 -5.06 11.95
CA MET A 32 -6.14 -5.11 10.67
C MET A 32 -5.33 -5.83 9.60
N THR A 33 -6.00 -6.54 8.69
CA THR A 33 -5.38 -7.06 7.47
C THR A 33 -5.27 -5.96 6.43
N VAL A 34 -4.09 -5.82 5.82
CA VAL A 34 -3.83 -4.79 4.80
C VAL A 34 -3.58 -5.45 3.46
N TYR A 35 -4.20 -4.93 2.40
CA TYR A 35 -3.92 -5.32 1.02
C TYR A 35 -3.37 -4.14 0.24
N GLY A 36 -2.38 -4.37 -0.61
CA GLY A 36 -1.94 -3.45 -1.64
C GLY A 36 -2.62 -3.82 -2.96
N VAL A 37 -3.08 -2.83 -3.70
CA VAL A 37 -3.65 -3.01 -5.04
C VAL A 37 -2.67 -2.46 -6.05
N ARG A 38 -2.32 -3.28 -7.05
CA ARG A 38 -1.41 -2.83 -8.10
C ARG A 38 -2.09 -1.94 -9.14
N GLN A 39 -1.34 -1.03 -9.75
CA GLN A 39 -1.84 -0.21 -10.89
C GLN A 39 -3.13 0.57 -10.59
N GLY A 40 -3.29 1.03 -9.35
CA GLY A 40 -4.42 1.85 -8.94
C GLY A 40 -5.78 1.18 -9.14
N TRP A 41 -6.71 1.90 -9.78
CA TRP A 41 -8.06 1.40 -10.03
C TRP A 41 -8.11 0.23 -11.02
N GLN A 42 -7.17 0.17 -11.97
CA GLN A 42 -7.16 -0.91 -12.97
C GLN A 42 -6.92 -2.25 -12.29
N GLY A 43 -5.90 -2.36 -11.44
CA GLY A 43 -5.65 -3.61 -10.73
C GLY A 43 -6.73 -3.92 -9.69
N LEU A 44 -7.49 -2.92 -9.20
CA LEU A 44 -8.66 -3.23 -8.37
C LEU A 44 -9.75 -3.96 -9.17
N ILE A 45 -10.03 -3.50 -10.39
CA ILE A 45 -11.01 -4.13 -11.29
C ILE A 45 -10.56 -5.54 -11.69
N GLU A 46 -9.25 -5.74 -11.84
CA GLU A 46 -8.63 -7.01 -12.21
C GLU A 46 -8.29 -7.93 -11.02
N ASP A 47 -8.73 -7.58 -9.80
CA ASP A 47 -8.47 -8.35 -8.57
C ASP A 47 -6.97 -8.56 -8.25
N GLN A 48 -6.12 -7.60 -8.62
CA GLN A 48 -4.67 -7.59 -8.34
C GLN A 48 -4.35 -7.12 -6.91
N LEU A 49 -4.97 -7.76 -5.92
CA LEU A 49 -4.70 -7.51 -4.50
C LEU A 49 -3.60 -8.44 -3.98
N HIS A 50 -2.69 -7.90 -3.17
CA HIS A 50 -1.69 -8.67 -2.44
C HIS A 50 -1.69 -8.26 -0.98
N GLN A 51 -1.62 -9.24 -0.07
CA GLN A 51 -1.57 -8.93 1.35
C GLN A 51 -0.22 -8.26 1.69
N LEU A 52 -0.27 -7.15 2.42
CA LEU A 52 0.89 -6.42 2.91
C LEU A 52 1.14 -6.73 4.37
N ASN A 53 2.40 -7.00 4.70
CA ASN A 53 2.92 -7.17 6.03
C ASN A 53 3.99 -6.09 6.35
N ALA A 54 4.48 -6.11 7.58
CA ALA A 54 5.46 -5.14 8.06
C ALA A 54 6.77 -5.10 7.23
N ARG A 55 7.21 -6.25 6.70
CA ARG A 55 8.44 -6.39 5.90
C ARG A 55 8.26 -5.84 4.49
N ASP A 56 7.07 -5.98 3.90
CA ASP A 56 6.80 -5.52 2.53
C ASP A 56 6.93 -3.99 2.38
N VAL A 57 6.66 -3.26 3.47
CA VAL A 57 6.87 -1.80 3.55
C VAL A 57 8.18 -1.39 4.24
N GLY A 58 9.13 -2.31 4.34
CA GLY A 58 10.48 -2.08 4.85
C GLY A 58 11.40 -1.49 3.79
N GLY A 59 12.20 -0.49 4.15
CA GLY A 59 13.22 0.07 3.24
C GLY A 59 12.66 0.87 2.05
N ILE A 60 11.36 1.19 2.02
CA ILE A 60 10.75 1.96 0.92
C ILE A 60 10.57 3.46 1.21
N ILE A 61 10.81 3.91 2.46
CA ILE A 61 10.47 5.29 2.87
C ILE A 61 11.29 6.35 2.11
N GLN A 62 12.50 6.00 1.70
CA GLN A 62 13.42 6.83 0.95
C GLN A 62 13.31 6.64 -0.58
N ILE A 63 12.44 5.74 -1.05
CA ILE A 63 12.28 5.43 -2.47
C ILE A 63 11.15 6.31 -3.03
N GLY A 64 11.44 7.02 -4.13
CA GLY A 64 10.44 7.83 -4.85
C GLY A 64 9.36 6.99 -5.53
N GLY A 65 8.26 7.64 -5.91
CA GLY A 65 7.11 7.00 -6.56
C GLY A 65 6.36 6.03 -5.66
N THR A 66 5.75 5.02 -6.26
CA THR A 66 4.95 3.98 -5.60
C THR A 66 5.43 2.57 -6.02
N PHE A 67 5.40 1.61 -5.10
CA PHE A 67 5.64 0.20 -5.42
C PHE A 67 4.35 -0.60 -5.74
N LEU A 68 3.19 0.06 -5.54
CA LEU A 68 1.85 -0.48 -5.80
C LEU A 68 1.43 -0.20 -7.25
#